data_AF-A0A9D8B901-F1
#
_entry.id   AF-A0A9D8B901-F1
#
_cell.length_a   1.000
_cell.length_b   1.000
_cell.length_c   1.000
_cell.angle_alpha   90.00
_cell.angle_beta   90.00
_cell.angle_gamma   90.00
#
_symmetry.space_group_name_H-M   'P 1'
#
loop_
_entity.id
_entity.type
_entity.pdbx_description
1 polymer ?
#
loop_
_entity_poly.entity_id
_entity_poly.type
_entity_poly.pdbx_seq_one_letter_code
_entity_poly.pdbx_strand_id
1 'polypeptide(L)' 'MTLIEQLEQQFEQLPSEKQSEVLDFVAFLRQRLAVASSAQPRSLRQHPAFGSWRGRRIDALQYQQNLRAEWDC' A
#
# COMPACT_ATOMS: atom_id res chain seq x y z
N MET A 1 -12.29 -4.54 -22.83
CA MET A 1 -13.08 -4.31 -21.62
C MET A 1 -12.14 -4.16 -20.46
N THR A 2 -12.22 -3.04 -19.77
CA THR A 2 -11.44 -2.79 -18.56
C THR A 2 -12.19 -3.39 -17.35
N LEU A 3 -11.46 -3.70 -16.27
CA LEU A 3 -12.06 -4.25 -15.05
C LEU A 3 -13.12 -3.31 -14.44
N ILE A 4 -12.99 -2.01 -14.69
CA ILE A 4 -13.92 -0.97 -14.21
C ILE A 4 -15.26 -1.07 -14.96
N GLU A 5 -15.23 -1.19 -16.29
CA GLU A 5 -16.43 -1.36 -17.12
C GLU A 5 -17.21 -2.62 -16.75
N GLN A 6 -16.50 -3.71 -16.41
CA GLN A 6 -17.14 -4.95 -15.98
C GLN A 6 -17.82 -4.82 -14.60
N LEU A 7 -17.19 -4.09 -13.68
CA LEU A 7 -17.76 -3.80 -12.36
C LEU A 7 -19.00 -2.91 -12.44
N GLU A 8 -18.99 -1.88 -13.31
CA GLU A 8 -20.14 -1.00 -13.54
C GLU A 8 -21.33 -1.79 -14.09
N GLN A 9 -21.11 -2.65 -15.09
CA GLN A 9 -22.18 -3.51 -15.62
C GLN A 9 -22.73 -4.49 -14.59
N GLN A 10 -21.88 -5.09 -13.76
CA GLN A 10 -22.32 -5.98 -12.69
C GLN A 10 -23.08 -5.22 -11.60
N PHE A 11 -22.73 -3.97 -11.33
CA PHE A 11 -23.42 -3.14 -10.35
C PHE A 11 -24.81 -2.72 -10.83
N GLU A 12 -24.96 -2.32 -12.10
CA GLU A 12 -26.26 -1.96 -12.68
C GLU A 12 -27.21 -3.16 -12.81
N GLN A 13 -26.67 -4.37 -12.97
CA GLN A 13 -27.45 -5.61 -13.04
C GLN A 13 -27.94 -6.10 -11.67
N LEU A 14 -27.47 -5.53 -10.57
CA LEU A 14 -27.89 -5.92 -9.22
C LEU A 14 -29.26 -5.33 -8.86
N PRO A 15 -30.09 -6.04 -8.07
CA PRO A 15 -31.28 -5.48 -7.45
C PRO A 15 -30.96 -4.28 -6.56
N SER A 16 -31.86 -3.31 -6.46
CA SER A 16 -31.67 -2.07 -5.69
C SER A 16 -31.28 -2.29 -4.21
N GLU A 17 -31.79 -3.34 -3.56
CA GLU A 17 -31.40 -3.72 -2.20
C GLU A 17 -29.93 -4.13 -2.08
N LYS A 18 -29.40 -4.83 -3.09
CA LYS A 18 -27.98 -5.22 -3.13
C LYS A 18 -27.06 -4.05 -3.47
N GLN A 19 -27.56 -3.08 -4.24
CA GLN A 19 -26.83 -1.83 -4.47
C GLN A 19 -26.65 -1.04 -3.17
N SER A 20 -27.67 -0.96 -2.31
CA SER A 20 -27.54 -0.32 -0.99
C SER A 20 -26.54 -1.03 -0.09
N GLU A 21 -26.57 -2.38 -0.02
CA GLU A 21 -25.61 -3.15 0.78
C GLU A 21 -24.14 -2.90 0.35
N VAL A 22 -23.91 -2.79 -0.97
CA VAL A 22 -22.57 -2.51 -1.51
C VAL A 22 -22.12 -1.10 -1.13
N LEU A 23 -23.00 -0.10 -1.22
CA LEU A 23 -22.69 1.27 -0.80
C LEU A 23 -22.38 1.35 0.70
N ASP A 24 -23.14 0.64 1.54
CA ASP A 24 -22.91 0.55 2.97
C ASP A 24 -21.56 -0.13 3.28
N PHE A 25 -21.23 -1.19 2.55
CA PHE A 25 -19.94 -1.86 2.68
C PHE A 25 -18.77 -0.95 2.26
N VAL A 26 -18.93 -0.19 1.19
CA VAL A 26 -17.93 0.81 0.76
C VAL A 26 -17.77 1.91 1.82
N ALA A 27 -18.86 2.37 2.43
CA ALA A 27 -18.82 3.35 3.52
C ALA A 27 -18.05 2.79 4.74
N PHE A 28 -18.34 1.55 5.12
CA PHE A 28 -17.62 0.84 6.19
C PHE A 28 -16.12 0.71 5.90
N LEU A 29 -15.74 0.32 4.67
CA LEU A 29 -14.34 0.21 4.26
C LEU A 29 -13.62 1.56 4.32
N ARG A 30 -14.26 2.64 3.86
CA ARG A 30 -13.70 4.00 3.94
C ARG A 30 -13.47 4.43 5.37
N GLN A 31 -14.43 4.17 6.27
CA GLN A 31 -14.29 4.48 7.69
C GLN A 31 -13.14 3.68 8.33
N ARG A 32 -13.05 2.38 8.04
CA ARG A 32 -11.97 1.53 8.54
C ARG A 32 -10.60 1.95 8.02
N LEU A 33 -10.49 2.30 6.75
CA LEU A 33 -9.25 2.80 6.15
C LEU A 33 -8.85 4.17 6.70
N ALA A 34 -9.80 5.08 6.93
CA ALA A 34 -9.52 6.36 7.56
C ALA A 34 -8.94 6.18 8.98
N VAL A 35 -9.47 5.21 9.74
CA VAL A 35 -8.94 4.85 11.07
C VAL A 35 -7.53 4.23 10.96
N ALA A 36 -7.32 3.32 10.00
CA ALA A 36 -6.02 2.68 9.77
C ALA A 36 -4.95 3.63 9.20
N SER A 37 -5.36 4.63 8.41
CA SER A 37 -4.47 5.63 7.77
C SER A 37 -3.97 6.71 8.73
N SER A 38 -4.36 6.66 10.02
CA SER A 38 -3.74 7.49 11.05
C SER A 38 -2.25 7.18 11.28
N ALA A 39 -1.74 6.08 10.70
CA ALA A 39 -0.33 5.87 10.50
C ALA A 39 0.23 6.93 9.53
N GLN A 40 0.64 8.07 10.10
CA GLN A 40 1.43 9.08 9.40
C GLN A 40 2.52 8.38 8.57
N PRO A 41 2.73 8.75 7.30
CA PRO A 41 3.82 8.19 6.52
C PRO A 41 5.13 8.57 7.22
N ARG A 42 5.67 7.64 8.01
CA ARG A 42 6.98 7.82 8.63
C ARG A 42 7.96 7.99 7.49
N SER A 43 8.55 9.18 7.40
CA SER A 43 9.61 9.41 6.42
C SER A 43 10.67 8.34 6.64
N LEU A 44 11.21 7.77 5.57
CA LEU A 44 12.34 6.84 5.69
C LEU A 44 13.47 7.44 6.53
N ARG A 45 13.64 8.77 6.50
CA ARG A 45 14.61 9.52 7.32
C ARG A 45 14.37 9.44 8.83
N GLN A 46 13.13 9.17 9.26
CA GLN A 46 12.76 9.01 10.67
C GLN A 46 12.98 7.58 11.18
N HIS A 47 13.31 6.63 10.30
CA HIS A 47 13.57 5.25 10.71
C HIS A 47 14.96 5.15 11.38
N PRO A 48 15.12 4.54 12.57
CA PRO A 48 16.40 4.46 13.28
C PRO A 48 17.53 3.80 12.47
N ALA A 49 17.19 2.87 11.57
CA ALA A 49 18.17 2.24 10.69
C ALA A 49 18.63 3.15 9.53
N PHE A 50 17.88 4.22 9.19
CA PHE A 50 18.22 5.10 8.09
C PHE A 50 19.46 5.95 8.43
N GLY A 51 20.52 5.77 7.65
CA GLY A 51 21.80 6.45 7.89
C GLY A 51 22.67 5.80 8.98
N SER A 52 22.27 4.66 9.54
CA SER A 52 23.08 3.86 10.49
C SER A 52 24.44 3.43 9.91
N TRP A 53 24.57 3.44 8.58
CA TRP A 53 25.81 3.18 7.85
C TRP A 53 26.75 4.40 7.76
N ARG A 54 26.27 5.65 7.96
CA ARG A 54 27.10 6.87 7.77
C ARG A 54 28.26 6.96 8.76
N GLY A 55 28.08 6.44 9.98
CA GLY A 55 29.14 6.37 10.99
C GLY A 55 30.04 5.16 10.87
N ARG A 56 29.71 4.22 9.96
CA ARG A 56 30.51 3.04 9.68
C ARG A 56 31.37 3.36 8.46
N ARG A 57 32.64 2.96 8.44
CA ARG A 57 33.52 3.09 7.25
C ARG A 57 33.12 2.06 6.18
N ILE A 58 31.86 2.07 5.78
CA ILE A 58 31.27 1.16 4.81
C ILE A 58 30.95 1.97 3.57
N ASP A 59 31.40 1.49 2.42
CA ASP A 59 30.97 2.03 1.14
C ASP A 59 29.50 1.66 0.89
N ALA A 60 28.64 2.68 0.85
CA ALA A 60 27.20 2.50 0.69
C ALA A 60 26.84 1.87 -0.66
N LEU A 61 27.61 2.14 -1.72
CA LEU A 61 27.38 1.55 -3.05
C LEU A 61 27.72 0.07 -3.04
N GLN A 62 28.86 -0.28 -2.43
CA GLN A 62 29.29 -1.67 -2.29
C GLN A 62 28.30 -2.46 -1.42
N TYR A 63 27.82 -1.88 -0.33
CA TYR A 63 26.81 -2.50 0.54
C TYR A 63 25.50 -2.77 -0.22
N GLN A 64 25.03 -1.80 -1.02
CA GLN A 64 23.83 -1.98 -1.84
C GLN A 64 24.02 -3.07 -2.90
N GLN A 65 25.19 -3.14 -3.54
CA GLN A 65 25.51 -4.17 -4.53
C GLN A 65 25.50 -5.58 -3.93
N ASN A 66 26.10 -5.75 -2.75
CA ASN A 66 26.12 -7.04 -2.05
C ASN A 66 24.71 -7.50 -1.67
N LEU A 67 23.89 -6.61 -1.08
CA LEU A 67 22.49 -6.94 -0.75
C LEU A 67 21.67 -7.34 -1.97
N ARG A 68 21.91 -6.70 -3.13
CA ARG A 68 21.20 -7.03 -4.36
C ARG A 68 21.60 -8.40 -4.88
N ALA A 69 22.89 -8.73 -4.81
CA ALA A 69 23.42 -10.03 -5.20
C ALA A 69 22.86 -11.19 -4.33
N GLU A 70 22.48 -10.92 -3.08
CA GLU A 70 21.84 -11.91 -2.21
C GLU A 70 20.40 -12.27 -2.62
N TRP A 71 19.71 -11.40 -3.37
CA TRP A 71 18.29 -11.58 -3.73
C TRP A 71 18.07 -12.18 -5.13
N ASP A 72 19.09 -12.17 -5.98
CA ASP A 72 19.03 -12.73 -7.34
C ASP A 72 19.34 -14.26 -7.38
N CYS A 73 19.18 -14.97 -6.25
CA CYS A 73 19.36 -16.43 -6.12
C CYS A 73 18.04 -17.20 -6.23
#